data_AF-A0A7N0V308-F1
#
_entry.id   AF-A0A7N0V308-F1
#
_cell.length_a   1.000
_cell.length_b   1.000
_cell.length_c   1.000
_cell.angle_alpha   90.00
_cell.angle_beta   90.00
_cell.angle_gamma   90.00
#
_symmetry.space_group_name_H-M   'P 1'
#
loop_
_entity.id
_entity.type
_entity.pdbx_description
1 polymer ?
#
loop_
_entity_poly.entity_id
_entity_poly.type
_entity_poly.pdbx_seq_one_letter_code
_entity_poly.pdbx_strand_id
1 'polypeptide(L)'
;MTKRRNPLVFLDVCIDGDPGEKMVFELFPDVAPYTTENFRALCTGEKGNSSKYGKPLHYKGSFFHRTVKGYLAQGGDFIKRDGMHLLTFRLLVHMMFF
;
A
#
# COMPACT_ATOMS: atom_id res chain seq x y z
N MET A 1 -27.71 11.39 -9.16
CA MET A 1 -27.01 10.21 -8.61
C MET A 1 -26.09 10.69 -7.49
N THR A 2 -26.33 10.29 -6.25
CA THR A 2 -25.45 10.64 -5.12
C THR A 2 -24.09 9.99 -5.35
N LYS A 3 -23.07 10.81 -5.62
CA LYS A 3 -21.69 10.35 -5.80
C LYS A 3 -21.26 9.71 -4.48
N ARG A 4 -21.17 8.37 -4.44
CA ARG A 4 -20.65 7.67 -3.26
C ARG A 4 -19.22 8.16 -3.03
N ARG A 5 -18.88 8.46 -1.78
CA ARG A 5 -17.52 8.89 -1.43
C ARG A 5 -16.57 7.72 -1.66
N ASN A 6 -15.44 8.00 -2.29
CA ASN A 6 -14.39 7.03 -2.52
C ASN A 6 -13.81 6.54 -1.18
N PRO A 7 -13.43 5.25 -1.06
CA PRO A 7 -12.74 4.76 0.11
C PRO A 7 -11.42 5.49 0.32
N LEU A 8 -11.17 5.91 1.56
CA LEU A 8 -9.88 6.43 1.99
C LEU A 8 -9.19 5.38 2.85
N VAL A 9 -7.91 5.16 2.59
CA VAL A 9 -7.03 4.34 3.43
C VAL A 9 -5.79 5.12 3.77
N PHE A 10 -5.04 4.68 4.78
CA PHE A 10 -3.80 5.35 5.16
C PHE A 10 -2.70 4.36 5.50
N LEU A 11 -1.47 4.81 5.34
CA LEU A 11 -0.26 4.14 5.83
C LEU A 11 0.49 5.14 6.71
N ASP A 12 0.82 4.71 7.93
CA ASP A 12 1.75 5.46 8.77
C ASP A 12 3.16 5.01 8.41
N VAL A 13 3.96 5.93 7.86
CA VAL A 13 5.28 5.64 7.29
C VAL A 13 6.35 6.33 8.12
N CYS A 14 7.31 5.55 8.61
CA CYS A 14 8.47 6.02 9.34
C CYS A 14 9.73 5.85 8.47
N ILE A 15 10.63 6.82 8.55
CA ILE A 15 11.96 6.80 7.90
C ILE A 15 12.99 6.80 9.03
N ASP A 16 13.92 5.85 9.03
CA ASP A 16 15.04 5.77 9.99
C ASP A 16 14.68 5.88 11.49
N GLY A 17 13.45 5.51 11.87
CA GLY A 17 12.98 5.56 13.26
C GLY A 17 12.31 6.87 13.66
N ASP A 18 12.20 7.83 12.75
CA ASP A 18 11.49 9.10 12.98
C ASP A 18 9.98 8.88 13.21
N PRO A 19 9.29 9.83 13.88
CA PRO A 19 7.84 9.77 14.05
C PRO A 19 7.15 9.55 12.69
N GLY A 20 6.32 8.51 12.62
CA GLY A 20 5.68 8.13 11.36
C GLY A 20 4.70 9.20 10.88
N GLU A 21 4.80 9.56 9.60
CA GLU A 21 3.86 10.46 8.94
C GLU A 21 2.74 9.68 8.27
N LYS A 22 1.53 10.27 8.27
CA LYS A 22 0.34 9.63 7.71
C LYS A 22 0.22 9.96 6.23
N MET A 23 0.40 8.95 5.38
CA MET A 23 0.06 9.02 3.96
C MET A 23 -1.38 8.53 3.76
N VAL A 24 -2.24 9.38 3.19
CA VAL A 24 -3.65 9.05 2.92
C VAL A 24 -3.84 8.82 1.42
N PHE A 25 -4.55 7.75 1.07
CA PHE A 25 -4.82 7.34 -0.31
C PHE A 25 -6.33 7.31 -0.56
N GLU A 26 -6.76 8.01 -1.60
CA GLU A 26 -8.10 7.86 -2.16
C GLU A 26 -8.10 6.74 -3.21
N LEU A 27 -9.03 5.80 -3.06
CA LEU A 27 -9.15 4.66 -3.97
C LEU A 27 -10.32 4.85 -4.93
N PHE A 28 -10.15 4.43 -6.17
CA PHE A 28 -11.13 4.62 -7.25
C PHE A 28 -11.77 3.28 -7.65
N PRO A 29 -12.76 2.76 -6.90
CA PRO A 29 -13.38 1.47 -7.18
C PRO A 29 -14.13 1.47 -8.52
N ASP A 30 -14.62 2.63 -8.97
CA ASP A 30 -15.30 2.77 -10.26
C ASP A 30 -14.35 2.54 -11.45
N VAL A 31 -13.04 2.76 -11.25
CA VAL A 31 -12.01 2.57 -12.28
C VAL A 31 -11.35 1.20 -12.16
N ALA A 32 -11.02 0.80 -10.92
CA ALA A 32 -10.30 -0.44 -10.65
C ALA A 32 -10.85 -1.13 -9.38
N PRO A 33 -11.98 -1.84 -9.48
CA PRO A 33 -12.68 -2.37 -8.30
C PRO A 33 -11.85 -3.44 -7.57
N TYR A 34 -11.27 -4.38 -8.30
CA TYR A 34 -10.46 -5.47 -7.72
C TYR A 34 -9.17 -4.95 -7.08
N THR A 35 -8.49 -4.00 -7.74
CA THR A 35 -7.26 -3.39 -7.22
C THR A 35 -7.53 -2.58 -5.96
N THR A 36 -8.61 -1.79 -5.98
CA THR A 36 -9.05 -0.99 -4.82
C THR A 36 -9.34 -1.89 -3.63
N GLU A 37 -10.13 -2.94 -3.82
CA GLU A 37 -10.48 -3.86 -2.73
C GLU A 37 -9.28 -4.63 -2.20
N ASN A 38 -8.38 -5.09 -3.08
CA ASN A 38 -7.15 -5.75 -2.67
C ASN A 38 -6.25 -4.81 -1.85
N PHE A 39 -6.05 -3.57 -2.30
CA PHE A 39 -5.23 -2.61 -1.58
C PHE A 39 -5.84 -2.25 -0.23
N ARG A 40 -7.16 -2.01 -0.18
CA ARG A 40 -7.89 -1.75 1.07
C ARG A 40 -7.74 -2.91 2.07
N ALA A 41 -7.97 -4.14 1.61
CA ALA A 41 -7.87 -5.33 2.45
C ALA A 41 -6.44 -5.56 2.97
N LEU A 42 -5.41 -5.26 2.17
CA LEU A 42 -4.01 -5.30 2.61
C LEU A 42 -3.65 -4.17 3.58
N CYS A 43 -4.35 -3.03 3.56
CA CYS A 43 -4.19 -1.98 4.58
C CYS A 43 -4.84 -2.37 5.91
N THR A 44 -5.95 -3.11 5.90
CA THR A 44 -6.66 -3.52 7.13
C THR A 44 -6.15 -4.84 7.71
N GLY A 45 -5.60 -5.73 6.88
CA GLY A 45 -5.21 -7.08 7.26
C GLY A 45 -6.37 -8.04 7.48
N GLU A 46 -7.60 -7.66 7.08
CA GLU A 46 -8.82 -8.42 7.38
C GLU A 46 -8.88 -9.81 6.72
N LYS A 47 -8.04 -10.06 5.71
CA LYS A 47 -7.97 -11.35 5.00
C LYS A 47 -7.11 -12.39 5.72
N GLY A 48 -6.59 -12.08 6.90
CA GLY A 48 -5.83 -13.01 7.74
C GLY A 48 -4.51 -13.43 7.09
N ASN A 49 -4.21 -14.73 7.08
CA ASN A 49 -2.95 -15.25 6.58
C ASN A 49 -3.10 -15.84 5.18
N SER A 50 -2.07 -15.67 4.36
CA SER A 50 -1.97 -16.31 3.06
C SER A 50 -1.94 -17.83 3.23
N SER A 51 -2.90 -18.54 2.64
CA SER A 51 -2.93 -20.01 2.65
C SER A 51 -1.69 -20.64 1.98
N LYS A 52 -1.02 -19.91 1.08
CA LYS A 52 0.15 -20.39 0.34
C LYS A 52 1.46 -20.22 1.11
N TYR A 53 1.59 -19.15 1.89
CA TYR A 53 2.86 -18.77 2.52
C TYR A 53 2.79 -18.70 4.05
N GLY A 54 1.61 -18.85 4.65
CA GLY A 54 1.39 -18.76 6.10
C GLY A 54 1.60 -17.36 6.69
N LYS A 55 1.87 -16.33 5.85
CA LYS A 55 2.17 -14.97 6.29
C LYS A 55 0.92 -14.07 6.30
N PRO A 56 0.81 -13.10 7.22
CA PRO A 56 -0.28 -12.13 7.23
C PRO A 56 -0.39 -11.36 5.91
N LEU A 57 -1.60 -11.24 5.38
CA LEU A 57 -1.94 -10.41 4.22
C LEU A 57 -2.15 -8.95 4.67
N HIS A 58 -1.07 -8.29 5.11
CA HIS A 58 -1.12 -6.96 5.70
C HIS A 58 0.15 -6.17 5.39
N TYR A 59 0.02 -4.87 5.08
CA TYR A 59 1.15 -3.97 4.86
C TYR A 59 1.87 -3.53 6.13
N LYS A 60 1.25 -3.65 7.32
CA LYS A 60 1.90 -3.27 8.58
C LYS A 60 3.19 -4.05 8.79
N GLY A 61 4.28 -3.32 9.04
CA GLY A 61 5.62 -3.90 9.20
C GLY A 61 6.29 -4.32 7.88
N SER A 62 5.70 -3.98 6.73
CA SER A 62 6.40 -3.96 5.44
C SER A 62 7.14 -2.64 5.27
N PHE A 63 8.10 -2.61 4.34
CA PHE A 63 8.91 -1.42 4.03
C PHE A 63 8.95 -1.16 2.53
N PHE A 64 9.41 0.02 2.15
CA PHE A 64 9.66 0.38 0.76
C PHE A 64 10.99 -0.20 0.33
N HIS A 65 10.95 -1.19 -0.57
CA HIS A 65 12.13 -1.91 -1.07
C HIS A 65 12.95 -1.07 -2.05
N ARG A 66 12.29 -0.15 -2.76
CA ARG A 66 12.92 0.67 -3.78
C ARG A 66 12.27 2.04 -3.83
N THR A 67 13.08 3.07 -3.72
CA THR A 67 12.68 4.47 -3.90
C THR A 67 13.54 5.10 -5.00
N VAL A 68 12.89 5.79 -5.93
CA VAL A 68 13.52 6.60 -6.97
C VAL A 68 13.00 8.01 -6.80
N LYS A 69 13.90 8.91 -6.43
CA LYS A 69 13.58 10.31 -6.15
C LYS A 69 12.82 10.93 -7.33
N GLY A 70 11.70 11.57 -7.03
CA GLY A 70 10.84 12.25 -8.03
C GLY A 70 10.08 11.34 -8.98
N TYR A 71 10.13 10.01 -8.78
CA TYR A 71 9.50 9.07 -9.70
C TYR A 71 8.64 8.05 -8.99
N LEU A 72 9.21 7.20 -8.14
CA LEU A 72 8.52 6.00 -7.67
C LEU A 72 8.97 5.55 -6.30
N ALA A 73 8.02 5.21 -5.42
CA ALA A 73 8.26 4.39 -4.24
C ALA A 73 7.56 3.05 -4.44
N GLN A 74 8.30 1.96 -4.26
CA GLN A 74 7.84 0.60 -4.44
C GLN A 74 7.93 -0.14 -3.10
N GLY A 75 6.80 -0.67 -2.65
CA GLY A 75 6.67 -1.37 -1.37
C GLY A 75 5.62 -2.47 -1.43
N GLY A 76 5.32 -3.07 -0.28
CA GLY A 76 4.23 -4.05 -0.17
C GLY A 76 4.61 -5.51 -0.42
N ASP A 77 5.89 -5.83 -0.71
CA ASP A 77 6.34 -7.22 -0.65
C ASP A 77 6.62 -7.61 0.81
N PHE A 78 5.60 -8.18 1.45
CA PHE A 78 5.67 -8.73 2.82
C PHE A 78 6.05 -10.23 2.84
N ILE A 79 6.22 -10.87 1.66
CA ILE A 79 6.45 -12.31 1.55
C ILE A 79 7.94 -12.62 1.43
N LYS A 80 8.64 -12.08 0.43
CA LYS A 80 10.10 -12.27 0.32
C LYS A 80 10.90 -11.02 0.67
N ARG A 81 10.26 -9.85 0.70
CA ARG A 81 10.91 -8.57 0.98
C ARG A 81 12.03 -8.26 -0.03
N ASP A 82 11.90 -8.76 -1.25
CA ASP A 82 12.84 -8.56 -2.36
C ASP A 82 12.22 -7.74 -3.51
N GLY A 83 10.92 -7.44 -3.44
CA GLY A 83 10.20 -6.62 -4.40
C GLY A 83 9.78 -7.37 -5.68
N MET A 84 9.97 -8.69 -5.74
CA MET A 84 9.65 -9.53 -6.91
C MET A 84 8.23 -10.12 -6.85
N HIS A 85 7.53 -10.02 -5.72
CA HIS A 85 6.19 -10.60 -5.58
C HIS A 85 5.04 -9.72 -6.04
N LEU A 86 4.00 -10.38 -6.55
CA LEU A 86 2.73 -9.88 -7.11
C LEU A 86 1.89 -8.96 -6.19
N LEU A 87 2.31 -8.72 -4.94
CA LEU A 87 1.59 -7.89 -3.97
C LEU A 87 2.28 -6.53 -3.76
N THR A 88 3.21 -6.19 -4.65
CA THR A 88 3.93 -4.92 -4.63
C THR A 88 3.02 -3.79 -5.15
N PHE A 89 2.95 -2.69 -4.41
CA PHE A 89 2.34 -1.45 -4.90
C PHE A 89 3.43 -0.45 -5.34
N ARG A 90 3.07 0.37 -6.32
CA ARG A 90 3.93 1.41 -6.91
C ARG A 90 3.25 2.76 -6.74
N LEU A 91 3.83 3.62 -5.91
CA LEU A 91 3.41 5.02 -5.76
C LEU A 91 4.22 5.90 -6.70
N LEU A 92 3.53 6.61 -7.60
CA LEU A 92 4.16 7.66 -8.40
C LEU A 92 4.44 8.87 -7.50
N VAL A 93 5.71 9.15 -7.22
CA VAL A 93 6.16 10.17 -6.24
C VAL A 93 6.30 11.54 -6.91
N HIS A 94 5.90 11.69 -8.17
CA HIS A 94 5.98 12.97 -8.88
C HIS A 94 5.09 14.07 -8.26
N MET A 95 4.22 13.73 -7.30
CA MET A 95 3.29 14.65 -6.63
C MET A 95 3.49 14.78 -5.11
N MET A 96 4.57 14.23 -4.53
CA MET A 96 4.73 14.09 -3.06
C MET A 96 5.95 14.80 -2.47
N PHE A 97 6.52 15.79 -3.15
CA PHE A 97 7.49 16.70 -2.53
C PHE A 97 6.97 18.14 -2.63
N PHE A 98 6.42 18.64 -1.53
CA PHE A 98 6.47 20.05 -1.15
C PHE A 98 7.29 20.13 0.14
#